data_AF-A0A2P6TBZ2-F1
#
_entry.id   AF-A0A2P6TBZ2-F1
#
_cell.length_a   1.000
_cell.length_b   1.000
_cell.length_c   1.000
_cell.angle_alpha   90.00
_cell.angle_beta   90.00
_cell.angle_gamma   90.00
#
_symmetry.space_group_name_H-M   'P 1'
#
loop_
_entity.id
_entity.type
_entity.pdbx_description
1 polymer ?
#
loop_
_entity_poly.entity_id
_entity_poly.type
_entity_poly.pdbx_seq_one_letter_code
_entity_poly.pdbx_strand_id
1 'polypeptide(L)'
;MAIGPSALRDALFGTRSHTEGAHYQKPRKIPMRIEPKTFFANERTFLSWLAMATTLGTISTAIAGFSVADADSKHKGGISQGTVELITLTLLPVSILMIAYALFTFYWRSEFIRRKQVGFFDDKLGPIVLALIVMLAEAAEAPFRRHNLWAVVAECSVPRPTRGTDMVCNLTLVDPSTHERPDLAAGIEMMCFAPRAEQLPQLRRPGDIIRLHRVKMNLYHDKPQLVGKVGHGGEGFAFCLFDAEAAPAAGPGAAASAPYQSSHAHYHFDGREEQLLGALRHYLATLSRSQLGGSSTYLRRVKDVRPGQFFDVRARVVALDDSSPHFRLLHVWDGSDALPFPLAYDTREGEDAPDAQTLLPLLRPFALPLEDMPDRSGLPLVGTTLPVVFPKGGRTQQPPVGAWVKFRNLGARVVQGQLQAQFHRNSRWTPWQVEAEQAALMREYQQRLAENHTAGWAPDPRAAPGELLALCSHRDRPVSSLRQVLMDTPSAQPRCYRVLVRLLGYEPQDPASMCHPADTCGLPGPSDQQRWVYTLRLQLEDATGQLDAFLFGPDGDAFFADLPPRDLRADKAAAQELQRRLHVLLGQGCRRDGGPWMELCLKSYYGDPTHPWQTRQYRVFGATLQLPPPGGAAADVS
;
A
#
# COMPACT_ATOMS: atom_id res chain seq x y z
N MET A 1 -30.73 -40.37 20.01
CA MET A 1 -31.30 -41.05 21.20
C MET A 1 -31.09 -40.14 22.40
N ALA A 2 -32.16 -39.51 22.89
CA ALA A 2 -32.09 -38.64 24.06
C ALA A 2 -32.00 -39.52 25.32
N ILE A 3 -30.84 -39.51 25.99
CA ILE A 3 -30.66 -40.17 27.28
C ILE A 3 -31.44 -39.33 28.30
N GLY A 4 -32.46 -39.91 28.94
CA GLY A 4 -33.22 -39.22 29.98
C GLY A 4 -32.32 -38.81 31.16
N PRO A 5 -32.64 -37.72 31.88
CA PRO A 5 -31.80 -37.19 32.95
C PRO A 5 -31.53 -38.19 34.09
N SER A 6 -32.42 -39.17 34.29
CA SER A 6 -32.21 -40.30 35.20
C SER A 6 -31.11 -41.25 34.69
N ALA A 7 -31.16 -41.66 33.43
CA ALA A 7 -30.19 -42.58 32.84
C ALA A 7 -28.76 -41.98 32.75
N LEU A 8 -28.65 -40.67 32.50
CA LEU A 8 -27.37 -39.95 32.54
C LEU A 8 -26.81 -39.94 33.96
N ARG A 9 -27.64 -39.64 34.96
CA ARG A 9 -27.25 -39.68 36.38
C ARG A 9 -26.84 -41.09 36.80
N ASP A 10 -27.54 -42.11 36.34
CA ASP A 10 -27.27 -43.51 36.64
C ASP A 10 -25.94 -44.00 36.02
N ALA A 11 -25.59 -43.52 34.82
CA ALA A 11 -24.32 -43.81 34.16
C ALA A 11 -23.12 -43.07 34.78
N LEU A 12 -23.32 -41.81 35.18
CA LEU A 12 -22.27 -40.95 35.72
C LEU A 12 -21.97 -41.21 37.19
N PHE A 13 -23.01 -41.56 37.96
CA PHE A 13 -22.94 -41.70 39.41
C PHE A 13 -23.21 -43.14 39.90
N GLY A 14 -23.49 -44.07 38.98
CA GLY A 14 -23.59 -45.51 39.24
C GLY A 14 -24.75 -45.88 40.17
N THR A 15 -25.91 -46.23 39.61
CA THR A 15 -26.99 -46.87 40.38
C THR A 15 -27.04 -48.38 40.22
N ARG A 16 -27.84 -49.02 41.08
CA ARG A 16 -27.92 -50.47 41.33
C ARG A 16 -28.18 -51.33 40.08
N SER A 17 -28.69 -50.75 38.99
CA SER A 17 -29.05 -51.43 37.74
C SER A 17 -28.02 -51.29 36.61
N HIS A 18 -27.08 -50.34 36.68
CA HIS A 18 -26.16 -50.00 35.58
C HIS A 18 -24.68 -50.32 35.86
N THR A 19 -24.40 -50.93 37.00
CA THR A 19 -23.06 -51.29 37.45
C THR A 19 -22.70 -52.69 36.94
N GLU A 20 -21.61 -52.82 36.17
CA GLU A 20 -21.07 -54.13 35.78
C GLU A 20 -20.81 -54.98 37.04
N GLY A 21 -21.54 -56.08 37.15
CA GLY A 21 -21.47 -57.01 38.28
C GLY A 21 -22.45 -56.78 39.44
N ALA A 22 -23.32 -55.78 39.40
CA ALA A 22 -24.43 -55.67 40.36
C ALA A 22 -25.38 -56.87 40.34
N HIS A 23 -25.53 -57.52 39.18
CA HIS A 23 -26.27 -58.77 39.03
C HIS A 23 -25.67 -59.95 39.82
N TYR A 24 -24.40 -59.89 40.25
CA TYR A 24 -23.78 -60.91 41.10
C TYR A 24 -24.08 -60.73 42.60
N GLN A 25 -24.79 -59.66 43.00
CA GLN A 25 -25.18 -59.46 44.39
C GLN A 25 -26.39 -60.32 44.76
N LYS A 26 -26.14 -61.56 45.20
CA LYS A 26 -27.18 -62.42 45.81
C LYS A 26 -27.75 -61.76 47.07
N PRO A 27 -29.07 -61.84 47.34
CA PRO A 27 -29.66 -61.32 48.58
C PRO A 27 -29.03 -62.02 49.78
N ARG A 28 -28.43 -61.24 50.69
CA ARG A 28 -27.71 -61.77 51.87
C ARG A 28 -28.64 -61.78 53.08
N LYS A 29 -28.63 -62.90 53.82
CA LYS A 29 -29.39 -63.09 55.07
C LYS A 29 -28.78 -62.32 56.26
N ILE A 30 -27.54 -61.82 56.13
CA ILE A 30 -26.80 -61.08 57.16
C ILE A 30 -26.59 -59.64 56.68
N PRO A 31 -26.90 -58.61 57.50
CA PRO A 31 -26.71 -57.22 57.12
C PRO A 31 -25.24 -56.92 56.80
N MET A 32 -25.01 -56.18 55.71
CA MET A 32 -23.66 -55.79 55.30
C MET A 32 -22.99 -54.95 56.40
N ARG A 33 -21.85 -55.44 56.90
CA ARG A 33 -20.99 -54.71 57.81
C ARG A 33 -20.18 -53.71 56.99
N ILE A 34 -20.41 -52.43 57.22
CA ILE A 34 -19.60 -51.36 56.64
C ILE A 34 -18.35 -51.24 57.51
N GLU A 35 -17.17 -51.30 56.90
CA GLU A 35 -15.93 -51.07 57.64
C GLU A 35 -15.81 -49.59 57.99
N PRO A 36 -15.39 -49.23 59.22
CA PRO A 36 -15.12 -47.84 59.58
C PRO A 36 -14.17 -47.13 58.59
N LYS A 37 -13.28 -47.91 57.96
CA LYS A 37 -12.34 -47.46 56.93
C LYS A 37 -13.01 -46.76 55.75
N THR A 38 -14.23 -47.13 55.35
CA THR A 38 -14.92 -46.48 54.22
C THR A 38 -15.43 -45.08 54.58
N PHE A 39 -15.83 -44.86 55.83
CA PHE A 39 -16.19 -43.52 56.33
C PHE A 39 -14.96 -42.61 56.38
N PHE A 40 -13.85 -43.13 56.93
CA PHE A 40 -12.58 -42.39 56.95
C PHE A 40 -12.02 -42.13 55.55
N ALA A 41 -12.25 -43.02 54.59
CA ALA A 41 -11.88 -42.80 53.20
C ALA A 41 -12.69 -41.65 52.56
N ASN A 42 -14.01 -41.61 52.79
CA ASN A 42 -14.86 -40.52 52.30
C ASN A 42 -14.50 -39.16 52.92
N GLU A 43 -14.22 -39.15 54.23
CA GLU A 43 -13.76 -37.97 54.96
C GLU A 43 -12.41 -37.48 54.43
N ARG A 44 -11.45 -38.38 54.20
CA ARG A 44 -10.15 -38.03 53.60
C ARG A 44 -10.30 -37.42 52.21
N THR A 45 -11.17 -37.99 51.36
CA THR A 45 -11.42 -37.42 50.02
C THR A 45 -12.05 -36.03 50.12
N PHE A 46 -13.02 -35.83 51.03
CA PHE A 46 -13.61 -34.51 51.27
C PHE A 46 -12.58 -33.49 51.73
N LEU A 47 -11.73 -33.85 52.70
CA LEU A 47 -10.66 -32.98 53.20
C LEU A 47 -9.63 -32.65 52.11
N SER A 48 -9.35 -33.59 51.20
CA SER A 48 -8.47 -33.37 50.06
C SER A 48 -9.05 -32.34 49.07
N TRP A 49 -10.33 -32.48 48.69
CA TRP A 49 -11.03 -31.50 47.85
C TRP A 49 -11.14 -30.14 48.51
N LEU A 50 -11.44 -30.10 49.81
CA LEU A 50 -11.51 -28.88 50.58
C LEU A 50 -10.15 -28.19 50.62
N ALA A 51 -9.06 -28.91 50.91
CA ALA A 51 -7.71 -28.36 50.92
C ALA A 51 -7.33 -27.74 49.56
N MET A 52 -7.60 -28.43 48.45
CA MET A 52 -7.36 -27.88 47.09
C MET A 52 -8.16 -26.61 46.85
N ALA A 53 -9.46 -26.61 47.17
CA ALA A 53 -10.32 -25.44 46.97
C ALA A 53 -9.89 -24.25 47.85
N THR A 54 -9.55 -24.50 49.12
CA THR A 54 -9.06 -23.47 50.04
C THR A 54 -7.73 -22.89 49.58
N THR A 55 -6.78 -23.71 49.11
CA THR A 55 -5.51 -23.17 48.57
C THR A 55 -5.76 -22.25 47.38
N LEU A 56 -6.59 -22.65 46.42
CA LEU A 56 -6.93 -21.85 45.25
C LEU A 56 -7.66 -20.54 45.63
N GLY A 57 -8.59 -20.61 46.58
CA GLY A 57 -9.27 -19.43 47.13
C GLY A 57 -8.33 -18.49 47.89
N THR A 58 -7.39 -19.03 48.67
CA THR A 58 -6.39 -18.21 49.40
C THR A 58 -5.42 -17.52 48.46
N ILE A 59 -4.95 -18.20 47.40
CA ILE A 59 -4.09 -17.60 46.37
C ILE A 59 -4.83 -16.47 45.66
N SER A 60 -6.07 -16.73 45.22
CA SER A 60 -6.91 -15.72 44.56
C SER A 60 -7.14 -14.50 45.46
N THR A 61 -7.45 -14.72 46.74
CA THR A 61 -7.73 -13.63 47.70
C THR A 61 -6.45 -12.87 48.07
N ALA A 62 -5.31 -13.56 48.20
CA ALA A 62 -4.03 -12.92 48.46
C ALA A 62 -3.59 -12.02 47.30
N ILE A 63 -3.71 -12.49 46.06
CA ILE A 63 -3.36 -11.70 44.86
C ILE A 63 -4.27 -10.46 44.78
N ALA A 64 -5.57 -10.61 45.04
CA ALA A 64 -6.49 -9.47 45.11
C ALA A 64 -6.09 -8.47 46.21
N GLY A 65 -5.75 -8.96 47.42
CA GLY A 65 -5.34 -8.13 48.55
C GLY A 65 -4.08 -7.31 48.30
N PHE A 66 -3.06 -7.90 47.66
CA PHE A 66 -1.83 -7.18 47.29
C PHE A 66 -2.10 -6.13 46.20
N SER A 67 -3.01 -6.39 45.26
CA SER A 67 -3.34 -5.42 44.21
C SER A 67 -4.08 -4.18 44.71
N VAL A 68 -4.88 -4.31 45.78
CA VAL A 68 -5.57 -3.17 46.40
C VAL A 68 -4.60 -2.34 47.23
N ALA A 69 -3.64 -2.97 47.92
CA ALA A 69 -2.61 -2.26 48.69
C ALA A 69 -1.65 -1.46 47.79
N ASP A 70 -1.35 -1.96 46.59
CA ASP A 70 -0.51 -1.27 45.61
C ASP A 70 -1.24 -0.12 44.87
N ALA A 71 -2.56 0.04 45.04
CA ALA A 71 -3.30 1.17 44.50
C ALA A 71 -2.95 2.50 45.19
N ASP A 72 -2.54 2.44 46.48
CA ASP A 72 -2.19 3.61 47.29
C ASP A 72 -0.67 3.93 47.31
N SER A 73 0.19 3.03 46.81
CA SER A 73 1.65 3.20 46.85
C SER A 73 2.21 3.65 45.48
N LYS A 74 3.06 4.69 45.47
CA LYS A 74 3.65 5.29 44.24
C LYS A 74 4.72 4.41 43.56
N HIS A 75 4.98 3.19 44.03
CA HIS A 75 6.00 2.29 43.50
C HIS A 75 5.38 1.11 42.74
N LYS A 76 5.12 1.30 41.44
CA LYS A 76 4.53 0.27 40.57
C LYS A 76 5.59 -0.65 39.98
N GLY A 77 5.84 -1.76 40.66
CA GLY A 77 6.69 -2.87 40.22
C GLY A 77 6.01 -4.21 40.44
N GLY A 78 4.89 -4.46 39.75
CA GLY A 78 4.18 -5.73 39.84
C GLY A 78 3.05 -5.83 38.81
N ILE A 79 2.82 -7.06 38.33
CA ILE A 79 1.74 -7.60 37.48
C ILE A 79 0.55 -6.65 37.19
N SER A 80 0.15 -6.52 35.91
CA SER A 80 -0.92 -5.62 35.45
C SER A 80 -2.23 -5.79 36.22
N GLN A 81 -2.83 -4.67 36.64
CA GLN A 81 -4.06 -4.63 37.44
C GLN A 81 -5.22 -5.40 36.77
N GLY A 82 -5.35 -5.30 35.44
CA GLY A 82 -6.36 -6.04 34.69
C GLY A 82 -6.16 -7.56 34.67
N THR A 83 -4.92 -8.04 34.75
CA THR A 83 -4.62 -9.47 34.87
C THR A 83 -4.99 -9.96 36.27
N VAL A 84 -4.73 -9.17 37.31
CA VAL A 84 -5.11 -9.50 38.69
C VAL A 84 -6.63 -9.56 38.85
N GLU A 85 -7.36 -8.57 38.32
CA GLU A 85 -8.83 -8.57 38.36
C GLU A 85 -9.42 -9.80 37.67
N LEU A 86 -8.89 -10.18 36.51
CA LEU A 86 -9.34 -11.35 35.77
C LEU A 86 -9.03 -12.67 36.50
N ILE A 87 -7.82 -12.84 37.01
CA ILE A 87 -7.41 -14.01 37.80
C ILE A 87 -8.31 -14.13 39.04
N THR A 88 -8.62 -13.01 39.69
CA THR A 88 -9.50 -12.99 40.87
C THR A 88 -10.94 -13.32 40.51
N LEU A 89 -11.47 -12.75 39.42
CA LEU A 89 -12.83 -12.99 38.95
C LEU A 89 -13.06 -14.42 38.43
N THR A 90 -11.99 -15.12 38.02
CA THR A 90 -12.07 -16.49 37.51
C THR A 90 -11.78 -17.53 38.59
N LEU A 91 -10.69 -17.38 39.36
CA LEU A 91 -10.28 -18.37 40.37
C LEU A 91 -11.17 -18.35 41.62
N LEU A 92 -11.66 -17.18 42.06
CA LEU A 92 -12.48 -17.10 43.27
C LEU A 92 -13.81 -17.87 43.11
N PRO A 93 -14.62 -17.67 42.04
CA PRO A 93 -15.83 -18.47 41.86
C PRO A 93 -15.55 -19.96 41.67
N VAL A 94 -14.46 -20.32 40.98
CA VAL A 94 -14.05 -21.72 40.81
C VAL A 94 -13.75 -22.37 42.17
N SER A 95 -13.08 -21.66 43.08
CA SER A 95 -12.83 -22.16 44.45
C SER A 95 -14.13 -22.40 45.22
N ILE A 96 -15.11 -21.50 45.09
CA ILE A 96 -16.42 -21.62 45.77
C ILE A 96 -17.22 -22.80 45.19
N LEU A 97 -17.24 -22.95 43.87
CA LEU A 97 -17.88 -24.08 43.19
C LEU A 97 -17.24 -25.42 43.58
N MET A 98 -15.91 -25.44 43.75
CA MET A 98 -15.18 -26.62 44.22
C MET A 98 -15.55 -27.00 45.65
N ILE A 99 -15.74 -26.03 46.55
CA ILE A 99 -16.23 -26.29 47.93
C ILE A 99 -17.65 -26.87 47.88
N ALA A 100 -18.54 -26.28 47.06
CA ALA A 100 -19.90 -26.78 46.90
C ALA A 100 -19.93 -28.21 46.34
N TYR A 101 -19.07 -28.52 45.38
CA TYR A 101 -18.92 -29.86 44.81
C TYR A 101 -18.37 -30.88 45.82
N ALA A 102 -17.36 -30.50 46.61
CA ALA A 102 -16.82 -31.33 47.68
C ALA A 102 -17.90 -31.68 48.72
N LEU A 103 -18.72 -30.70 49.10
CA LEU A 103 -19.82 -30.89 50.03
C LEU A 103 -20.91 -31.80 49.45
N PHE A 104 -21.28 -31.57 48.19
CA PHE A 104 -22.27 -32.40 47.48
C PHE A 104 -21.81 -33.86 47.40
N THR A 105 -20.58 -34.10 46.93
CA THR A 105 -20.03 -35.47 46.80
C THR A 105 -19.90 -36.16 48.16
N PHE A 106 -19.52 -35.43 49.21
CA PHE A 106 -19.45 -35.96 50.57
C PHE A 106 -20.82 -36.40 51.10
N TYR A 107 -21.85 -35.54 51.02
CA TYR A 107 -23.19 -35.88 51.49
C TYR A 107 -23.83 -36.97 50.65
N TRP A 108 -23.68 -36.88 49.33
CA TRP A 108 -24.16 -37.88 48.41
C TRP A 108 -23.54 -39.24 48.78
N ARG A 109 -22.21 -39.37 48.84
CA ARG A 109 -21.55 -40.62 49.27
C ARG A 109 -21.94 -41.07 50.67
N SER A 110 -22.05 -40.15 51.64
CA SER A 110 -22.47 -40.46 53.01
C SER A 110 -23.88 -41.07 53.06
N GLU A 111 -24.81 -40.56 52.25
CA GLU A 111 -26.16 -41.09 52.14
C GLU A 111 -26.19 -42.49 51.52
N PHE A 112 -25.39 -42.73 50.48
CA PHE A 112 -25.28 -44.06 49.85
C PHE A 112 -24.62 -45.09 50.77
N ILE A 113 -23.60 -44.70 51.54
CA ILE A 113 -22.98 -45.54 52.58
C ILE A 113 -24.02 -45.86 53.67
N ARG A 114 -24.78 -44.87 54.16
CA ARG A 114 -25.86 -45.09 55.15
C ARG A 114 -26.96 -46.03 54.63
N ARG A 115 -27.29 -45.94 53.35
CA ARG A 115 -28.27 -46.83 52.67
C ARG A 115 -27.72 -48.22 52.34
N LYS A 116 -26.45 -48.51 52.67
CA LYS A 116 -25.77 -49.81 52.43
C LYS A 116 -25.84 -50.28 50.97
N GLN A 117 -25.84 -49.34 50.03
CA GLN A 117 -25.86 -49.67 48.59
C GLN A 117 -24.42 -49.83 48.10
N VAL A 118 -24.13 -50.93 47.40
CA VAL A 118 -22.79 -51.23 46.89
C VAL A 118 -22.67 -50.73 45.46
N GLY A 119 -21.88 -49.67 45.27
CA GLY A 119 -21.45 -49.15 43.97
C GLY A 119 -19.98 -48.71 44.06
N PHE A 120 -19.27 -48.65 42.93
CA PHE A 120 -17.89 -48.16 42.90
C PHE A 120 -17.83 -46.68 43.30
N PHE A 121 -17.10 -46.37 44.37
CA PHE A 121 -16.93 -45.02 44.92
C PHE A 121 -15.83 -44.24 44.18
N ASP A 122 -15.84 -44.24 42.84
CA ASP A 122 -14.83 -43.56 42.05
C ASP A 122 -15.42 -42.29 41.43
N ASP A 123 -14.84 -41.13 41.74
CA ASP A 123 -15.29 -39.84 41.18
C ASP A 123 -14.42 -39.51 39.97
N LYS A 124 -14.88 -39.92 38.78
CA LYS A 124 -14.18 -39.67 37.51
C LYS A 124 -14.50 -38.30 36.91
N LEU A 125 -15.62 -37.69 37.30
CA LEU A 125 -16.10 -36.45 36.70
C LEU A 125 -15.49 -35.20 37.32
N GLY A 126 -15.35 -35.17 38.65
CA GLY A 126 -14.80 -34.02 39.36
C GLY A 126 -13.47 -33.54 38.79
N PRO A 127 -12.44 -34.42 38.67
CA PRO A 127 -11.13 -34.04 38.15
C PRO A 127 -11.15 -33.59 36.68
N ILE A 128 -11.98 -34.24 35.84
CA ILE A 128 -12.09 -33.91 34.40
C ILE A 128 -12.74 -32.53 34.21
N VAL A 129 -13.82 -32.25 34.96
CA VAL A 129 -14.52 -30.96 34.91
C VAL A 129 -13.60 -29.84 35.42
N LEU A 130 -12.86 -30.08 36.50
CA LEU A 130 -11.87 -29.11 36.99
C LEU A 130 -10.78 -28.82 35.96
N ALA A 131 -10.20 -29.85 35.34
CA ALA A 131 -9.18 -29.68 34.31
C ALA A 131 -9.69 -28.89 33.10
N LEU A 132 -10.94 -29.15 32.67
CA LEU A 132 -11.58 -28.40 31.58
C LEU A 132 -11.81 -26.93 31.94
N ILE A 133 -12.28 -26.65 33.17
CA ILE A 133 -12.51 -25.26 33.63
C ILE A 133 -11.19 -24.48 33.66
N VAL A 134 -10.11 -25.08 34.17
CA VAL A 134 -8.79 -24.44 34.20
C VAL A 134 -8.25 -24.23 32.77
N MET A 135 -8.42 -25.20 31.86
CA MET A 135 -8.04 -25.02 30.45
C MET A 135 -8.82 -23.91 29.74
N LEU A 136 -10.13 -23.82 29.99
CA LEU A 136 -10.97 -22.78 29.39
C LEU A 136 -10.62 -21.39 29.95
N ALA A 137 -10.27 -21.30 31.23
CA ALA A 137 -9.79 -20.05 31.84
C ALA A 137 -8.47 -19.59 31.20
N GLU A 138 -7.48 -20.47 31.04
CA GLU A 138 -6.22 -20.18 30.33
C GLU A 138 -6.46 -19.78 28.87
N ALA A 139 -7.37 -20.46 28.18
CA ALA A 139 -7.70 -20.14 26.79
C ALA A 139 -8.39 -18.77 26.64
N ALA A 140 -9.22 -18.39 27.61
CA ALA A 140 -9.89 -17.08 27.63
C ALA A 140 -8.90 -15.92 27.84
N GLU A 141 -7.75 -16.17 28.46
CA GLU A 141 -6.70 -15.16 28.70
C GLU A 141 -5.80 -14.90 27.49
N ALA A 142 -5.60 -15.89 26.63
CA ALA A 142 -4.69 -15.81 25.49
C ALA A 142 -4.81 -14.52 24.63
N PRO A 143 -6.01 -14.04 24.23
CA PRO A 143 -6.14 -12.83 23.40
C PRO A 143 -5.86 -11.52 24.15
N PHE A 144 -5.84 -11.53 25.49
CA PHE A 144 -5.55 -10.34 26.30
C PHE A 144 -4.08 -10.22 26.71
N ARG A 145 -3.25 -11.23 26.37
CA ARG A 145 -1.81 -11.21 26.68
C ARG A 145 -1.14 -10.05 25.94
N ARG A 146 -0.42 -9.26 26.72
CA ARG A 146 0.36 -8.11 26.24
C ARG A 146 1.82 -8.53 26.17
N HIS A 147 2.48 -8.18 25.08
CA HIS A 147 3.84 -8.62 24.79
C HIS A 147 4.79 -7.42 24.83
N ASN A 148 6.03 -7.65 25.21
CA ASN A 148 7.12 -6.68 25.07
C ASN A 148 8.06 -7.23 24.01
N LEU A 149 8.41 -6.43 23.02
CA LEU A 149 9.24 -6.89 21.91
C LEU A 149 10.17 -5.80 21.41
N TRP A 150 11.27 -6.24 20.84
CA TRP A 150 12.27 -5.42 20.18
C TRP A 150 12.30 -5.79 18.72
N ALA A 151 12.36 -4.80 17.84
CA ALA A 151 12.41 -5.03 16.41
C ALA A 151 13.12 -3.88 15.69
N VAL A 152 13.65 -4.19 14.51
CA VAL A 152 14.08 -3.20 13.53
C VAL A 152 12.85 -2.73 12.76
N VAL A 153 12.67 -1.42 12.60
CA VAL A 153 11.55 -0.85 11.85
C VAL A 153 11.94 -0.70 10.38
N ALA A 154 11.44 -1.61 9.55
CA ALA A 154 11.65 -1.59 8.11
C ALA A 154 10.97 -0.39 7.45
N GLU A 155 9.70 -0.14 7.79
CA GLU A 155 8.91 0.98 7.27
C GLU A 155 8.02 1.57 8.35
N CYS A 156 7.81 2.89 8.31
CA CYS A 156 6.80 3.58 9.10
C CYS A 156 6.04 4.57 8.22
N SER A 157 4.72 4.40 8.12
CA SER A 157 3.87 5.32 7.38
C SER A 157 3.75 6.67 8.09
N VAL A 158 3.52 7.73 7.31
CA VAL A 158 3.12 8.99 7.92
C VAL A 158 1.81 8.84 8.70
N PRO A 159 1.63 9.57 9.83
CA PRO A 159 0.38 9.61 10.56
C PRO A 159 -0.81 9.97 9.68
N ARG A 160 -1.88 9.17 9.79
CA ARG A 160 -3.15 9.41 9.09
C ARG A 160 -4.32 9.33 10.07
N PRO A 161 -5.43 10.06 9.83
CA PRO A 161 -6.61 9.98 10.67
C PRO A 161 -7.31 8.62 10.51
N THR A 162 -7.89 8.11 11.60
CA THR A 162 -8.80 6.96 11.55
C THR A 162 -10.24 7.41 11.26
N ARG A 163 -11.19 6.46 11.19
CA ARG A 163 -12.63 6.81 11.16
C ARG A 163 -13.11 7.45 12.48
N GLY A 164 -12.38 7.23 13.58
CA GLY A 164 -12.67 7.83 14.87
C GLY A 164 -11.89 9.13 15.09
N THR A 165 -11.59 9.43 16.36
CA THR A 165 -10.83 10.62 16.76
C THR A 165 -9.32 10.45 16.67
N ASP A 166 -8.84 9.21 16.67
CA ASP A 166 -7.42 8.88 16.80
C ASP A 166 -6.71 8.96 15.45
N MET A 167 -5.41 9.22 15.51
CA MET A 167 -4.47 9.05 14.41
C MET A 167 -3.88 7.64 14.45
N VAL A 168 -3.46 7.12 13.30
CA VAL A 168 -2.79 5.84 13.15
C VAL A 168 -1.53 5.98 12.29
N CYS A 169 -0.48 5.25 12.63
CA CYS A 169 0.61 4.93 11.71
C CYS A 169 0.80 3.41 11.65
N ASN A 170 1.20 2.94 10.47
CA ASN A 170 1.48 1.54 10.20
C ASN A 170 3.01 1.36 10.17
N LEU A 171 3.51 0.42 10.95
CA LEU A 171 4.91 0.02 10.96
C LEU A 171 5.06 -1.39 10.39
N THR A 172 6.17 -1.66 9.72
CA THR A 172 6.60 -3.02 9.36
C THR A 172 7.82 -3.34 10.20
N LEU A 173 7.73 -4.38 11.02
CA LEU A 173 8.75 -4.76 11.98
C LEU A 173 9.45 -6.03 11.52
N VAL A 174 10.78 -6.05 11.64
CA VAL A 174 11.62 -7.21 11.32
C VAL A 174 12.58 -7.50 12.47
N ASP A 175 12.83 -8.77 12.67
CA ASP A 175 13.80 -9.31 13.64
C ASP A 175 14.38 -10.63 13.09
N PRO A 176 15.36 -11.26 13.76
CA PRO A 176 15.90 -12.54 13.29
C PRO A 176 14.83 -13.61 13.09
N SER A 177 13.78 -13.65 13.92
CA SER A 177 12.71 -14.66 13.83
C SER A 177 11.80 -14.50 12.60
N THR A 178 11.64 -13.27 12.10
CA THR A 178 10.92 -13.04 10.83
C THR A 178 11.64 -13.63 9.63
N HIS A 179 12.97 -13.75 9.68
CA HIS A 179 13.77 -14.25 8.57
C HIS A 179 13.75 -15.77 8.45
N GLU A 180 13.56 -16.47 9.57
CA GLU A 180 13.39 -17.92 9.64
C GLU A 180 12.01 -18.38 9.11
N ARG A 181 11.05 -17.45 9.04
CA ARG A 181 9.66 -17.71 8.66
C ARG A 181 9.32 -17.10 7.30
N PRO A 182 9.20 -17.90 6.22
CA PRO A 182 8.98 -17.37 4.87
C PRO A 182 7.65 -16.62 4.72
N ASP A 183 6.63 -16.96 5.50
CA ASP A 183 5.35 -16.26 5.57
C ASP A 183 5.45 -14.83 6.15
N LEU A 184 6.49 -14.57 6.94
CA LEU A 184 6.79 -13.30 7.59
C LEU A 184 8.08 -12.65 7.08
N ALA A 185 8.65 -13.13 5.97
CA ALA A 185 9.90 -12.60 5.42
C ALA A 185 9.84 -11.10 5.09
N ALA A 186 8.65 -10.56 4.83
CA ALA A 186 8.40 -9.14 4.61
C ALA A 186 8.24 -8.30 5.89
N GLY A 187 8.30 -8.94 7.05
CA GLY A 187 8.06 -8.35 8.38
C GLY A 187 6.63 -8.50 8.88
N ILE A 188 6.45 -8.22 10.17
CA ILE A 188 5.17 -8.21 10.87
C ILE A 188 4.57 -6.80 10.82
N GLU A 189 3.30 -6.69 10.43
CA GLU A 189 2.62 -5.41 10.42
C GLU A 189 2.18 -5.01 11.83
N MET A 190 2.42 -3.75 12.17
CA MET A 190 1.97 -3.13 13.41
C MET A 190 1.13 -1.89 13.12
N MET A 191 -0.01 -1.75 13.79
CA MET A 191 -0.80 -0.53 13.81
C MET A 191 -0.62 0.18 15.16
N CYS A 192 -0.09 1.40 15.12
CA CYS A 192 0.06 2.26 16.28
C CYS A 192 -0.98 3.38 16.23
N PHE A 193 -1.74 3.56 17.31
CA PHE A 193 -2.80 4.55 17.44
C PHE A 193 -2.45 5.58 18.51
N ALA A 194 -2.76 6.85 18.28
CA ALA A 194 -2.62 7.90 19.29
C ALA A 194 -3.59 9.07 19.01
N PRO A 195 -4.00 9.85 20.02
CA PRO A 195 -4.83 11.04 19.83
C PRO A 195 -4.21 12.11 18.92
N ARG A 196 -2.87 12.27 18.96
CA ARG A 196 -2.13 13.27 18.17
C ARG A 196 -1.01 12.62 17.36
N ALA A 197 -0.70 13.19 16.19
CA ALA A 197 0.35 12.69 15.30
C ALA A 197 1.76 12.72 15.92
N GLU A 198 2.03 13.68 16.82
CA GLU A 198 3.31 13.81 17.53
C GLU A 198 3.60 12.66 18.51
N GLN A 199 2.55 11.97 18.97
CA GLN A 199 2.65 10.85 19.91
C GLN A 199 2.88 9.51 19.21
N LEU A 200 2.74 9.48 17.88
CA LEU A 200 3.01 8.29 17.08
C LEU A 200 4.52 8.15 16.81
N PRO A 201 5.02 6.94 16.53
CA PRO A 201 6.38 6.72 16.10
C PRO A 201 6.76 7.59 14.89
N GLN A 202 7.86 8.31 15.01
CA GLN A 202 8.45 9.12 13.94
C GLN A 202 9.89 8.66 13.73
N LEU A 203 10.12 7.86 12.69
CA LEU A 203 11.46 7.38 12.37
C LEU A 203 12.32 8.54 11.84
N ARG A 204 13.59 8.57 12.23
CA ARG A 204 14.58 9.44 11.58
C ARG A 204 15.05 8.79 10.29
N ARG A 205 15.26 7.48 10.31
CA ARG A 205 15.68 6.67 9.17
C ARG A 205 14.97 5.30 9.16
N PRO A 206 14.76 4.71 7.97
CA PRO A 206 14.41 3.29 7.88
C PRO A 206 15.50 2.43 8.53
N GLY A 207 15.11 1.40 9.28
CA GLY A 207 16.03 0.53 10.00
C GLY A 207 16.30 0.93 11.46
N ASP A 208 15.79 2.07 11.92
CA ASP A 208 15.82 2.42 13.36
C ASP A 208 15.13 1.34 14.20
N ILE A 209 15.56 1.20 15.45
CA ILE A 209 15.13 0.11 16.33
C ILE A 209 13.99 0.60 17.22
N ILE A 210 12.92 -0.19 17.33
CA ILE A 210 11.80 0.08 18.21
C ILE A 210 11.73 -0.95 19.34
N ARG A 211 11.53 -0.43 20.55
CA ARG A 211 11.13 -1.21 21.72
C ARG A 211 9.66 -0.98 21.99
N LEU A 212 8.86 -2.04 21.96
CA LEU A 212 7.45 -2.01 22.27
C LEU A 212 7.19 -2.59 23.65
N HIS A 213 6.31 -1.93 24.39
CA HIS A 213 5.82 -2.37 25.68
C HIS A 213 4.31 -2.56 25.60
N ARG A 214 3.87 -3.71 26.09
CA ARG A 214 2.46 -4.04 26.26
C ARG A 214 1.66 -4.03 24.94
N VAL A 215 2.28 -4.52 23.85
CA VAL A 215 1.63 -4.61 22.54
C VAL A 215 0.66 -5.79 22.49
N LYS A 216 -0.49 -5.58 21.84
CA LYS A 216 -1.47 -6.65 21.59
C LYS A 216 -1.14 -7.33 20.27
N MET A 217 -1.31 -8.64 20.20
CA MET A 217 -1.14 -9.41 18.98
C MET A 217 -2.49 -9.97 18.55
N ASN A 218 -2.89 -9.66 17.33
CA ASN A 218 -4.11 -10.14 16.69
C ASN A 218 -3.75 -10.99 15.46
N LEU A 219 -4.72 -11.74 14.95
CA LEU A 219 -4.62 -12.39 13.65
C LEU A 219 -5.46 -11.61 12.64
N TYR A 220 -4.86 -11.28 11.50
CA TYR A 220 -5.51 -10.61 10.38
C TYR A 220 -5.20 -11.38 9.09
N HIS A 221 -6.24 -11.92 8.43
CA HIS A 221 -6.09 -12.87 7.31
C HIS A 221 -5.06 -13.98 7.61
N ASP A 222 -5.21 -14.62 8.77
CA ASP A 222 -4.33 -15.68 9.27
C ASP A 222 -2.86 -15.27 9.49
N LYS A 223 -2.53 -13.97 9.42
CA LYS A 223 -1.20 -13.44 9.72
C LYS A 223 -1.18 -12.69 11.05
N PRO A 224 -0.09 -12.81 11.84
CA PRO A 224 0.06 -12.02 13.06
C PRO A 224 0.16 -10.53 12.72
N GLN A 225 -0.62 -9.72 13.42
CA GLN A 225 -0.62 -8.27 13.33
C GLN A 225 -0.58 -7.66 14.73
N LEU A 226 0.32 -6.70 14.94
CA LEU A 226 0.50 -6.04 16.23
C LEU A 226 -0.36 -4.78 16.31
N VAL A 227 -0.91 -4.51 17.49
CA VAL A 227 -1.75 -3.33 17.74
C VAL A 227 -1.33 -2.66 19.05
N GLY A 228 -0.99 -1.38 18.98
CA GLY A 228 -0.64 -0.54 20.12
C GLY A 228 -1.42 0.77 20.12
N LYS A 229 -1.94 1.19 21.28
CA LYS A 229 -2.60 2.50 21.45
C LYS A 229 -1.93 3.30 22.56
N VAL A 230 -1.34 4.43 22.19
CA VAL A 230 -0.65 5.37 23.08
C VAL A 230 -1.67 6.23 23.82
N GLY A 231 -1.45 6.49 25.11
CA GLY A 231 -2.22 7.46 25.89
C GLY A 231 -3.53 6.96 26.51
N HIS A 232 -3.80 5.66 26.53
CA HIS A 232 -4.99 5.10 27.16
C HIS A 232 -4.72 4.60 28.58
N GLY A 233 -4.90 5.48 29.59
CA GLY A 233 -4.66 5.19 31.00
C GLY A 233 -3.19 4.90 31.32
N GLY A 234 -2.77 5.05 32.59
CA GLY A 234 -1.38 4.84 33.01
C GLY A 234 -0.79 3.44 32.70
N GLU A 235 -1.64 2.49 32.32
CA GLU A 235 -1.25 1.12 31.94
C GLU A 235 -1.28 0.82 30.42
N GLY A 236 -1.27 1.84 29.56
CA GLY A 236 -1.36 1.68 28.11
C GLY A 236 -0.10 1.18 27.39
N PHE A 237 -0.25 0.83 26.11
CA PHE A 237 0.87 0.53 25.22
C PHE A 237 1.88 1.69 25.17
N ALA A 238 3.17 1.36 25.15
CA ALA A 238 4.25 2.35 25.07
C ALA A 238 5.36 1.90 24.11
N PHE A 239 6.13 2.84 23.59
CA PHE A 239 7.28 2.55 22.75
C PHE A 239 8.47 3.49 23.01
N CYS A 240 9.65 3.02 22.62
CA CYS A 240 10.87 3.82 22.54
C CYS A 240 11.56 3.56 21.19
N LEU A 241 12.05 4.61 20.53
CA LEU A 241 12.81 4.52 19.30
C LEU A 241 14.28 4.82 19.55
N PHE A 242 15.13 3.99 18.98
CA PHE A 242 16.58 4.06 19.12
C PHE A 242 17.22 4.19 17.75
N ASP A 243 18.27 4.99 17.70
CA ASP A 243 19.05 5.16 16.49
C ASP A 243 19.87 3.89 16.20
N ALA A 244 19.70 3.34 15.00
CA ALA A 244 20.40 2.14 14.58
C ALA A 244 21.90 2.36 14.31
N GLU A 245 22.32 3.53 13.83
CA GLU A 245 23.72 3.81 13.45
C GLU A 245 24.48 4.61 14.52
N ALA A 246 23.90 4.82 15.70
CA ALA A 246 24.61 5.49 16.78
C ALA A 246 25.86 4.68 17.18
N ALA A 247 27.02 5.37 17.17
CA ALA A 247 28.30 4.77 17.53
C ALA A 247 28.22 4.11 18.92
N PRO A 248 28.80 2.92 19.12
CA PRO A 248 28.72 2.22 20.40
C PRO A 248 29.24 3.13 21.52
N ALA A 249 28.43 3.27 22.56
CA ALA A 249 28.72 4.09 23.73
C ALA A 249 30.04 3.63 24.38
N ALA A 250 30.98 4.57 24.60
CA ALA A 250 32.23 4.32 25.32
C ALA A 250 32.01 4.24 26.84
N GLY A 251 31.10 3.37 27.28
CA GLY A 251 30.78 3.12 28.69
C GLY A 251 29.28 2.96 28.97
N PRO A 252 28.89 2.30 30.07
CA PRO A 252 27.50 2.12 30.46
C PRO A 252 26.86 3.49 30.79
N GLY A 253 25.76 3.82 30.09
CA GLY A 253 25.02 5.07 30.29
C GLY A 253 25.34 6.21 29.31
N ALA A 254 26.15 5.99 28.28
CA ALA A 254 26.43 7.00 27.27
C ALA A 254 25.30 7.19 26.24
N ALA A 255 25.25 8.38 25.63
CA ALA A 255 24.17 8.90 24.77
C ALA A 255 23.75 7.99 23.59
N ALA A 256 24.58 7.02 23.21
CA ALA A 256 24.28 6.08 22.12
C ALA A 256 23.18 5.07 22.43
N SER A 257 22.90 4.81 23.71
CA SER A 257 21.86 3.86 24.15
C SER A 257 20.55 4.58 24.55
N ALA A 258 20.50 5.91 24.43
CA ALA A 258 19.31 6.69 24.73
C ALA A 258 18.32 6.68 23.54
N PRO A 259 17.02 6.47 23.79
CA PRO A 259 16.01 6.59 22.75
C PRO A 259 15.86 8.06 22.35
N TYR A 260 15.79 8.32 21.04
CA TYR A 260 15.56 9.66 20.54
C TYR A 260 14.08 10.08 20.57
N GLN A 261 13.17 9.12 20.70
CA GLN A 261 11.74 9.35 20.92
C GLN A 261 11.21 8.31 21.91
N SER A 262 10.40 8.75 22.88
CA SER A 262 9.66 7.88 23.79
C SER A 262 8.20 8.32 23.85
N SER A 263 7.29 7.35 23.95
CA SER A 263 5.87 7.65 24.13
C SER A 263 5.50 8.03 25.56
N HIS A 264 6.46 7.92 26.50
CA HIS A 264 6.28 8.16 27.93
C HIS A 264 7.49 8.92 28.49
N ALA A 265 7.27 9.72 29.55
CA ALA A 265 8.29 10.60 30.13
C ALA A 265 9.45 9.86 30.81
N HIS A 266 9.17 8.66 31.32
CA HIS A 266 10.15 7.80 31.97
C HIS A 266 10.29 6.50 31.19
N TYR A 267 11.54 6.10 30.94
CA TYR A 267 11.89 4.79 30.44
C TYR A 267 12.99 4.20 31.32
N HIS A 268 12.90 2.92 31.64
CA HIS A 268 13.98 2.17 32.27
C HIS A 268 14.79 1.49 31.17
N PHE A 269 16.10 1.37 31.37
CA PHE A 269 17.01 0.68 30.46
C PHE A 269 18.01 -0.13 31.28
N ASP A 270 18.00 -1.45 31.13
CA ASP A 270 18.91 -2.34 31.86
C ASP A 270 20.07 -2.85 30.97
N GLY A 271 21.08 -3.50 31.57
CA GLY A 271 22.24 -4.00 30.83
C GLY A 271 21.91 -5.13 29.84
N ARG A 272 20.79 -5.83 30.01
CA ARG A 272 20.33 -6.86 29.06
C ARG A 272 19.69 -6.22 27.83
N GLU A 273 18.92 -5.15 28.03
CA GLU A 273 18.36 -4.33 26.96
C GLU A 273 19.46 -3.67 26.13
N GLU A 274 20.58 -3.28 26.75
CA GLU A 274 21.76 -2.80 26.02
C GLU A 274 22.36 -3.87 25.11
N GLN A 275 22.47 -5.11 25.58
CA GLN A 275 22.91 -6.24 24.76
C GLN A 275 21.94 -6.54 23.60
N LEU A 276 20.63 -6.49 23.85
CA LEU A 276 19.59 -6.68 22.81
C LEU A 276 19.65 -5.59 21.74
N LEU A 277 19.80 -4.33 22.15
CA LEU A 277 19.98 -3.21 21.24
C LEU A 277 21.25 -3.40 20.39
N GLY A 278 22.37 -3.81 21.02
CA GLY A 278 23.61 -4.14 20.32
C GLY A 278 23.45 -5.29 19.31
N ALA A 279 22.74 -6.35 19.68
CA ALA A 279 22.46 -7.49 18.81
C ALA A 279 21.62 -7.09 17.59
N LEU A 280 20.58 -6.26 17.78
CA LEU A 280 19.75 -5.77 16.68
C LEU A 280 20.50 -4.81 15.75
N ARG A 281 21.41 -3.98 16.28
CA ARG A 281 22.33 -3.17 15.46
C ARG A 281 23.25 -4.04 14.60
N HIS A 282 23.79 -5.11 15.17
CA HIS A 282 24.60 -6.06 14.42
C HIS A 282 23.78 -6.81 13.35
N TYR A 283 22.56 -7.23 13.70
CA TYR A 283 21.63 -7.85 12.76
C TYR A 283 21.26 -6.92 11.59
N LEU A 284 21.08 -5.62 11.85
CA LEU A 284 20.85 -4.65 10.78
C LEU A 284 22.02 -4.60 9.78
N ALA A 285 23.26 -4.79 10.25
CA ALA A 285 24.44 -4.82 9.39
C ALA A 285 24.52 -6.09 8.52
N THR A 286 23.88 -7.19 8.94
CA THR A 286 23.82 -8.44 8.14
C THR A 286 22.64 -8.47 7.18
N LEU A 287 21.59 -7.67 7.44
CA LEU A 287 20.45 -7.52 6.54
C LEU A 287 20.85 -6.81 5.25
N SER A 288 20.46 -7.38 4.10
CA SER A 288 20.50 -6.64 2.86
C SER A 288 19.46 -5.51 2.92
N ARG A 289 19.84 -4.27 2.56
CA ARG A 289 18.92 -3.12 2.61
C ARG A 289 17.64 -3.31 1.76
N SER A 290 17.66 -4.23 0.78
CA SER A 290 16.48 -4.63 0.00
C SER A 290 15.44 -5.41 0.83
N GLN A 291 15.86 -6.16 1.86
CA GLN A 291 14.98 -6.88 2.80
C GLN A 291 14.25 -5.94 3.77
N LEU A 292 14.78 -4.74 4.03
CA LEU A 292 14.09 -3.67 4.78
C LEU A 292 12.99 -2.97 3.96
N GLY A 293 12.83 -3.30 2.68
CA GLY A 293 11.88 -2.65 1.78
C GLY A 293 10.45 -3.16 1.85
N GLY A 294 10.12 -4.03 2.82
CA GLY A 294 8.83 -4.70 2.98
C GLY A 294 8.45 -5.60 1.80
N SER A 295 7.19 -6.07 1.78
CA SER A 295 6.68 -6.84 0.64
C SER A 295 6.76 -6.02 -0.65
N SER A 296 7.26 -6.67 -1.71
CA SER A 296 7.35 -6.15 -3.07
C SER A 296 6.27 -6.71 -4.01
N THR A 297 5.33 -7.52 -3.49
CA THR A 297 4.34 -8.25 -4.31
C THR A 297 3.55 -7.34 -5.26
N TYR A 298 3.12 -6.19 -4.75
CA TYR A 298 2.36 -5.17 -5.49
C TYR A 298 3.24 -4.02 -5.99
N LEU A 299 4.56 -4.06 -5.75
CA LEU A 299 5.47 -3.02 -6.18
C LEU A 299 5.58 -3.05 -7.71
N ARG A 300 5.38 -1.90 -8.34
CA ARG A 300 5.47 -1.71 -9.79
C ARG A 300 6.32 -0.48 -10.10
N ARG A 301 7.04 -0.53 -11.22
CA ARG A 301 7.57 0.67 -11.91
C ARG A 301 6.42 1.35 -12.64
N VAL A 302 6.55 2.63 -12.96
CA VAL A 302 5.51 3.39 -13.68
C VAL A 302 5.13 2.72 -15.01
N LYS A 303 6.11 2.17 -15.74
CA LYS A 303 5.87 1.39 -16.97
C LYS A 303 5.05 0.11 -16.80
N ASP A 304 5.04 -0.47 -15.60
CA ASP A 304 4.38 -1.75 -15.31
C ASP A 304 3.00 -1.57 -14.67
N VAL A 305 2.58 -0.32 -14.43
CA VAL A 305 1.25 -0.01 -13.91
C VAL A 305 0.20 -0.33 -14.98
N ARG A 306 -0.89 -0.98 -14.55
CA ARG A 306 -2.04 -1.34 -15.39
C ARG A 306 -3.32 -0.84 -14.72
N PRO A 307 -4.31 -0.36 -15.49
CA PRO A 307 -5.54 0.19 -14.93
C PRO A 307 -6.40 -0.86 -14.24
N GLY A 308 -7.25 -0.41 -13.30
CA GLY A 308 -8.17 -1.28 -12.56
C GLY A 308 -7.50 -2.11 -11.46
N GLN A 309 -6.22 -1.86 -11.16
CA GLN A 309 -5.46 -2.58 -10.15
C GLN A 309 -4.93 -1.64 -9.07
N PHE A 310 -4.77 -2.18 -7.86
CA PHE A 310 -4.01 -1.51 -6.81
C PHE A 310 -2.53 -1.85 -6.91
N PHE A 311 -1.67 -0.86 -6.67
CA PHE A 311 -0.22 -1.04 -6.77
C PHE A 311 0.54 -0.20 -5.72
N ASP A 312 1.76 -0.63 -5.44
CA ASP A 312 2.75 0.10 -4.68
C ASP A 312 3.78 0.68 -5.67
N VAL A 313 4.34 1.86 -5.38
CA VAL A 313 5.35 2.49 -6.24
C VAL A 313 6.41 3.21 -5.41
N ARG A 314 7.66 3.08 -5.84
CA ARG A 314 8.81 3.84 -5.34
C ARG A 314 9.16 4.90 -6.38
N ALA A 315 9.06 6.17 -6.01
CA ALA A 315 9.23 7.26 -6.95
C ALA A 315 9.68 8.54 -6.26
N ARG A 316 10.24 9.46 -7.04
CA ARG A 316 10.56 10.82 -6.62
C ARG A 316 9.37 11.73 -6.88
N VAL A 317 8.99 12.57 -5.92
CA VAL A 317 8.01 13.63 -6.13
C VAL A 317 8.71 14.76 -6.89
N VAL A 318 8.27 15.05 -8.12
CA VAL A 318 8.94 16.05 -8.98
C VAL A 318 8.20 17.38 -9.04
N ALA A 319 6.88 17.37 -8.84
CA ALA A 319 6.06 18.57 -8.83
C ALA A 319 4.81 18.36 -7.98
N LEU A 320 4.23 19.48 -7.53
CA LEU A 320 2.97 19.55 -6.83
C LEU A 320 2.13 20.63 -7.49
N ASP A 321 0.95 20.25 -7.99
CA ASP A 321 -0.07 21.20 -8.44
C ASP A 321 -1.18 21.25 -7.38
N ASP A 322 -1.39 22.46 -6.83
CA ASP A 322 -2.36 22.77 -5.79
C ASP A 322 -3.50 23.66 -6.31
N SER A 323 -3.66 23.81 -7.62
CA SER A 323 -4.66 24.68 -8.27
C SER A 323 -6.11 24.30 -7.96
N SER A 324 -6.42 23.00 -7.90
CA SER A 324 -7.78 22.50 -7.64
C SER A 324 -8.21 22.73 -6.19
N PRO A 325 -9.42 23.21 -5.89
CA PRO A 325 -9.90 23.37 -4.52
C PRO A 325 -10.16 22.04 -3.79
N HIS A 326 -10.32 20.92 -4.50
CA HIS A 326 -10.75 19.64 -3.90
C HIS A 326 -9.60 18.65 -3.67
N PHE A 327 -8.57 18.68 -4.50
CA PHE A 327 -7.46 17.74 -4.46
C PHE A 327 -6.15 18.42 -4.88
N ARG A 328 -5.05 17.74 -4.63
CA ARG A 328 -3.71 18.08 -5.09
C ARG A 328 -3.27 17.04 -6.11
N LEU A 329 -2.51 17.45 -7.11
CA LEU A 329 -1.84 16.52 -8.01
C LEU A 329 -0.36 16.45 -7.64
N LEU A 330 0.06 15.29 -7.16
CA LEU A 330 1.47 14.98 -6.93
C LEU A 330 2.02 14.30 -8.17
N HIS A 331 2.98 14.91 -8.85
CA HIS A 331 3.64 14.25 -9.97
C HIS A 331 4.80 13.43 -9.45
N VAL A 332 4.74 12.10 -9.65
CA VAL A 332 5.76 11.16 -9.21
C VAL A 332 6.50 10.56 -10.41
N TRP A 333 7.78 10.26 -10.24
CA TRP A 333 8.64 9.83 -11.33
C TRP A 333 9.66 8.77 -10.89
N ASP A 334 9.90 7.77 -11.73
CA ASP A 334 10.87 6.69 -11.52
C ASP A 334 11.80 6.43 -12.73
N GLY A 335 11.77 7.32 -13.73
CA GLY A 335 12.56 7.23 -14.97
C GLY A 335 11.97 6.34 -16.07
N SER A 336 10.86 5.64 -15.80
CA SER A 336 10.19 4.78 -16.78
C SER A 336 8.98 5.46 -17.44
N ASP A 337 8.56 4.94 -18.59
CA ASP A 337 7.46 5.50 -19.38
C ASP A 337 6.18 4.71 -19.12
N ALA A 338 5.12 5.39 -18.69
CA ALA A 338 3.82 4.77 -18.51
C ALA A 338 3.29 4.23 -19.84
N LEU A 339 2.50 3.15 -19.78
CA LEU A 339 1.77 2.66 -20.93
C LEU A 339 0.80 3.75 -21.41
N PRO A 340 0.85 4.18 -22.68
CA PRO A 340 -0.02 5.23 -23.16
C PRO A 340 -1.34 4.64 -23.69
N PHE A 341 -2.45 5.36 -23.50
CA PHE A 341 -3.79 4.91 -23.88
C PHE A 341 -4.40 5.81 -24.97
N PRO A 342 -5.42 5.34 -25.71
CA PRO A 342 -6.23 6.19 -26.59
C PRO A 342 -7.04 7.21 -25.79
N LEU A 343 -7.31 8.40 -26.35
CA LEU A 343 -8.09 9.46 -25.69
C LEU A 343 -9.49 9.01 -25.26
N ALA A 344 -10.11 8.10 -26.01
CA ALA A 344 -11.42 7.54 -25.71
C ALA A 344 -11.44 6.54 -24.54
N TYR A 345 -10.27 6.07 -24.09
CA TYR A 345 -10.17 5.10 -23.02
C TYR A 345 -10.26 5.79 -21.65
N ASP A 346 -11.28 5.43 -20.87
CA ASP A 346 -11.56 5.96 -19.55
C ASP A 346 -12.05 4.83 -18.64
N THR A 347 -11.54 4.76 -17.42
CA THR A 347 -11.86 3.67 -16.47
C THR A 347 -12.62 4.17 -15.26
N ARG A 348 -13.22 5.35 -15.30
CA ARG A 348 -14.10 5.84 -14.23
C ARG A 348 -15.46 5.12 -14.29
N GLU A 349 -15.95 4.66 -13.14
CA GLU A 349 -17.26 3.99 -13.01
C GLU A 349 -18.26 4.86 -12.20
N GLY A 350 -19.55 4.85 -12.57
CA GLY A 350 -20.68 5.23 -11.69
C GLY A 350 -20.68 6.63 -11.05
N GLU A 351 -21.21 6.72 -9.80
CA GLU A 351 -21.50 7.95 -9.01
C GLU A 351 -20.31 8.89 -8.73
N ASP A 352 -19.07 8.53 -9.11
CA ASP A 352 -17.92 9.45 -9.14
C ASP A 352 -17.95 10.40 -10.36
N ALA A 353 -18.89 10.18 -11.29
CA ALA A 353 -19.03 10.92 -12.53
C ALA A 353 -19.48 12.40 -12.36
N PRO A 354 -20.55 12.77 -11.62
CA PRO A 354 -21.05 14.14 -11.63
C PRO A 354 -20.20 15.14 -10.83
N ASP A 355 -19.70 14.78 -9.64
CA ASP A 355 -18.87 15.69 -8.82
C ASP A 355 -17.48 15.91 -9.42
N ALA A 356 -16.95 14.91 -10.16
CA ALA A 356 -15.69 15.04 -10.89
C ALA A 356 -15.86 15.62 -12.31
N GLN A 357 -17.04 15.51 -12.94
CA GLN A 357 -17.35 16.15 -14.22
C GLN A 357 -17.31 17.68 -14.13
N THR A 358 -17.68 18.24 -12.97
CA THR A 358 -17.57 19.68 -12.69
C THR A 358 -16.12 20.15 -12.51
N LEU A 359 -15.16 19.22 -12.30
CA LEU A 359 -13.74 19.50 -12.05
C LEU A 359 -12.82 19.19 -13.23
N LEU A 360 -13.35 18.52 -14.26
CA LEU A 360 -12.64 18.18 -15.51
C LEU A 360 -12.11 19.39 -16.30
N PRO A 361 -12.77 20.56 -16.35
CA PRO A 361 -12.23 21.72 -17.09
C PRO A 361 -11.07 22.44 -16.37
N LEU A 362 -10.88 22.19 -15.07
CA LEU A 362 -9.82 22.80 -14.24
C LEU A 362 -8.57 21.93 -14.15
N LEU A 363 -8.72 20.63 -14.43
CA LEU A 363 -7.62 19.73 -14.73
C LEU A 363 -7.19 20.04 -16.16
N ARG A 364 -6.22 20.94 -16.36
CA ARG A 364 -5.51 20.94 -17.64
C ARG A 364 -5.13 19.48 -17.89
N PRO A 365 -5.53 18.87 -19.01
CA PRO A 365 -5.00 17.56 -19.29
C PRO A 365 -3.48 17.77 -19.48
N PHE A 366 -2.75 16.69 -19.66
CA PHE A 366 -1.38 16.75 -20.17
C PHE A 366 -0.28 16.85 -19.09
N ALA A 367 0.93 16.71 -19.60
CA ALA A 367 2.23 16.89 -18.97
C ALA A 367 2.24 17.83 -17.75
N LEU A 368 3.27 17.69 -16.90
CA LEU A 368 3.67 18.72 -15.92
C LEU A 368 3.28 20.14 -16.40
N PRO A 369 2.61 20.97 -15.59
CA PRO A 369 2.20 22.32 -15.98
C PRO A 369 3.44 23.23 -16.06
N LEU A 370 4.29 22.99 -17.06
CA LEU A 370 5.62 23.57 -17.17
C LEU A 370 5.52 25.10 -17.17
N GLU A 371 4.49 25.66 -17.79
CA GLU A 371 4.22 27.10 -17.86
C GLU A 371 4.03 27.74 -16.49
N ASP A 372 3.32 27.07 -15.60
CA ASP A 372 2.94 27.58 -14.27
C ASP A 372 3.97 27.20 -13.18
N MET A 373 5.00 26.43 -13.53
CA MET A 373 6.04 25.97 -12.61
C MET A 373 7.15 27.02 -12.42
N PRO A 374 7.36 27.53 -11.19
CA PRO A 374 8.33 28.59 -10.91
C PRO A 374 9.79 28.14 -11.02
N ASP A 375 10.07 26.85 -10.82
CA ASP A 375 11.40 26.26 -11.00
C ASP A 375 11.31 24.99 -11.87
N ARG A 376 12.12 24.98 -12.93
CA ARG A 376 12.18 23.89 -13.92
C ARG A 376 13.53 23.14 -13.90
N SER A 377 14.51 23.63 -13.13
CA SER A 377 15.89 23.15 -13.15
C SER A 377 16.07 21.74 -12.57
N GLY A 378 15.10 21.25 -11.79
CA GLY A 378 15.11 19.92 -11.16
C GLY A 378 14.25 18.86 -11.84
N LEU A 379 13.58 19.17 -12.96
CA LEU A 379 12.65 18.25 -13.61
C LEU A 379 13.38 17.23 -14.49
N PRO A 380 13.00 15.94 -14.43
CA PRO A 380 13.61 14.92 -15.27
C PRO A 380 13.23 15.14 -16.74
N LEU A 381 14.17 14.97 -17.66
CA LEU A 381 13.98 15.26 -19.08
C LEU A 381 13.20 14.15 -19.81
N VAL A 382 13.37 12.90 -19.38
CA VAL A 382 12.67 11.72 -19.91
C VAL A 382 11.95 10.97 -18.79
N GLY A 383 11.04 10.05 -19.12
CA GLY A 383 10.22 9.35 -18.14
C GLY A 383 8.89 10.05 -17.86
N THR A 384 7.86 9.22 -17.64
CA THR A 384 6.53 9.71 -17.29
C THR A 384 6.48 10.24 -15.87
N THR A 385 5.83 11.38 -15.71
CA THR A 385 5.51 11.97 -14.42
C THR A 385 4.08 11.63 -14.07
N LEU A 386 3.90 10.46 -13.46
CA LEU A 386 2.60 9.91 -13.12
C LEU A 386 1.87 10.84 -12.13
N PRO A 387 0.69 11.38 -12.50
CA PRO A 387 -0.08 12.19 -11.57
C PRO A 387 -0.76 11.30 -10.53
N VAL A 388 -0.53 11.61 -9.26
CA VAL A 388 -1.22 11.01 -8.11
C VAL A 388 -2.23 12.00 -7.57
N VAL A 389 -3.51 11.67 -7.69
CA VAL A 389 -4.62 12.46 -7.13
C VAL A 389 -4.64 12.27 -5.63
N PHE A 390 -4.26 13.33 -4.91
CA PHE A 390 -4.10 13.34 -3.47
C PHE A 390 -5.18 14.22 -2.83
N PRO A 391 -5.92 13.74 -1.81
CA PRO A 391 -6.99 14.52 -1.21
C PRO A 391 -6.48 15.77 -0.48
N LYS A 392 -7.12 16.93 -0.66
CA LYS A 392 -6.89 18.13 0.19
C LYS A 392 -7.56 18.00 1.55
N GLY A 393 -8.70 17.30 1.60
CA GLY A 393 -9.44 17.03 2.84
C GLY A 393 -8.80 15.90 3.65
N GLY A 394 -8.22 16.22 4.80
CA GLY A 394 -7.70 15.23 5.74
C GLY A 394 -6.49 15.73 6.54
N ARG A 395 -6.17 15.02 7.62
CA ARG A 395 -4.95 15.28 8.43
C ARG A 395 -3.70 14.58 7.88
N THR A 396 -3.80 13.92 6.73
CA THR A 396 -2.68 13.20 6.10
C THR A 396 -1.78 14.20 5.39
N GLN A 397 -0.51 14.26 5.80
CA GLN A 397 0.48 15.13 5.17
C GLN A 397 0.86 14.60 3.78
N GLN A 398 1.00 15.50 2.80
CA GLN A 398 1.56 15.17 1.50
C GLN A 398 3.09 15.07 1.57
N PRO A 399 3.73 14.26 0.72
CA PRO A 399 5.18 14.25 0.62
C PRO A 399 5.72 15.55 0.01
N PRO A 400 6.91 16.02 0.45
CA PRO A 400 7.52 17.22 -0.10
C PRO A 400 8.07 16.98 -1.51
N VAL A 401 8.07 18.04 -2.34
CA VAL A 401 8.68 18.01 -3.67
C VAL A 401 10.18 17.77 -3.54
N GLY A 402 10.72 16.91 -4.40
CA GLY A 402 12.10 16.47 -4.41
C GLY A 402 12.36 15.17 -3.63
N ALA A 403 11.47 14.78 -2.70
CA ALA A 403 11.66 13.60 -1.87
C ALA A 403 11.39 12.28 -2.60
N TRP A 404 12.17 11.26 -2.24
CA TRP A 404 11.93 9.88 -2.61
C TRP A 404 10.96 9.24 -1.63
N VAL A 405 9.90 8.62 -2.18
CA VAL A 405 8.81 8.07 -1.39
C VAL A 405 8.41 6.69 -1.90
N LYS A 406 7.88 5.87 -0.99
CA LYS A 406 7.17 4.65 -1.32
C LYS A 406 5.70 4.88 -1.03
N PHE A 407 4.87 4.87 -2.06
CA PHE A 407 3.43 4.78 -1.91
C PHE A 407 3.02 3.32 -1.84
N ARG A 408 2.02 3.03 -1.02
CA ARG A 408 1.36 1.74 -0.97
C ARG A 408 -0.13 1.87 -1.25
N ASN A 409 -0.65 0.88 -1.99
CA ASN A 409 -2.05 0.70 -2.27
C ASN A 409 -2.70 1.91 -2.97
N LEU A 410 -2.07 2.39 -4.05
CA LEU A 410 -2.64 3.36 -4.98
C LEU A 410 -3.57 2.67 -5.97
N GLY A 411 -4.71 3.28 -6.31
CA GLY A 411 -5.60 2.77 -7.36
C GLY A 411 -5.18 3.29 -8.73
N ALA A 412 -4.92 2.41 -9.70
CA ALA A 412 -4.62 2.80 -11.07
C ALA A 412 -5.90 3.05 -11.87
N ARG A 413 -6.00 4.21 -12.53
CA ARG A 413 -7.12 4.56 -13.42
C ARG A 413 -6.63 5.30 -14.65
N VAL A 414 -7.41 5.26 -15.73
CA VAL A 414 -7.18 6.09 -16.91
C VAL A 414 -8.31 7.10 -17.04
N VAL A 415 -7.95 8.36 -17.27
CA VAL A 415 -8.91 9.45 -17.52
C VAL A 415 -8.53 10.09 -18.84
N GLN A 416 -9.44 10.01 -19.83
CA GLN A 416 -9.19 10.51 -21.19
C GLN A 416 -7.81 10.10 -21.75
N GLY A 417 -7.48 8.82 -21.71
CA GLY A 417 -6.20 8.30 -22.20
C GLY A 417 -4.97 8.52 -21.31
N GLN A 418 -5.06 9.32 -20.23
CA GLN A 418 -3.96 9.53 -19.29
C GLN A 418 -4.01 8.56 -18.11
N LEU A 419 -2.93 7.82 -17.88
CA LEU A 419 -2.77 7.02 -16.67
C LEU A 419 -2.58 7.91 -15.44
N GLN A 420 -3.40 7.69 -14.41
CA GLN A 420 -3.35 8.39 -13.13
C GLN A 420 -3.37 7.38 -11.97
N ALA A 421 -2.85 7.82 -10.83
CA ALA A 421 -2.96 7.08 -9.59
C ALA A 421 -3.90 7.81 -8.62
N GLN A 422 -4.79 7.08 -7.95
CA GLN A 422 -5.71 7.63 -6.96
C GLN A 422 -5.23 7.26 -5.55
N PHE A 423 -5.09 8.26 -4.70
CA PHE A 423 -4.80 8.08 -3.28
C PHE A 423 -6.10 7.89 -2.50
N HIS A 424 -6.32 6.69 -1.97
CA HIS A 424 -7.51 6.31 -1.21
C HIS A 424 -7.29 6.44 0.31
N ARG A 425 -8.35 6.25 1.09
CA ARG A 425 -8.30 6.32 2.57
C ARG A 425 -7.39 5.27 3.21
N ASN A 426 -7.21 4.12 2.55
CA ASN A 426 -6.32 3.03 2.94
C ASN A 426 -4.94 3.10 2.25
N SER A 427 -4.73 4.04 1.32
CA SER A 427 -3.41 4.32 0.77
C SER A 427 -2.53 4.94 1.84
N ARG A 428 -1.23 4.66 1.77
CA ARG A 428 -0.23 5.20 2.70
C ARG A 428 1.05 5.51 1.96
N TRP A 429 1.87 6.39 2.50
CA TRP A 429 3.21 6.63 1.98
C TRP A 429 4.23 6.69 3.10
N THR A 430 5.47 6.35 2.75
CA THR A 430 6.64 6.41 3.63
C THR A 430 7.76 7.16 2.90
N PRO A 431 8.61 7.91 3.62
CA PRO A 431 9.91 8.30 3.08
C PRO A 431 10.67 7.04 2.66
N TRP A 432 11.29 7.06 1.49
CA TRP A 432 12.08 5.94 0.99
C TRP A 432 13.51 6.41 0.85
N GLN A 433 14.38 5.97 1.75
CA GLN A 433 15.78 6.43 1.89
C GLN A 433 16.78 5.28 1.65
N VAL A 434 16.63 4.57 0.54
CA VAL A 434 17.56 3.49 0.15
C VAL A 434 18.46 3.99 -0.98
N GLU A 435 19.57 4.64 -0.62
CA GLU A 435 20.47 5.32 -1.57
C GLU A 435 20.93 4.44 -2.72
N ALA A 436 21.28 3.18 -2.47
CA ALA A 436 21.74 2.25 -3.51
C ALA A 436 20.67 1.98 -4.59
N GLU A 437 19.41 1.84 -4.18
CA GLU A 437 18.30 1.61 -5.12
C GLU A 437 17.89 2.91 -5.84
N GLN A 438 17.89 4.05 -5.12
CA GLN A 438 17.68 5.36 -5.74
C GLN A 438 18.77 5.67 -6.78
N ALA A 439 20.03 5.36 -6.47
CA ALA A 439 21.16 5.50 -7.39
C ALA A 439 21.05 4.55 -8.58
N ALA A 440 20.46 3.35 -8.41
CA ALA A 440 20.16 2.47 -9.52
C ALA A 440 19.14 3.09 -10.49
N LEU A 441 18.03 3.67 -9.99
CA LEU A 441 17.06 4.39 -10.82
C LEU A 441 17.70 5.59 -11.54
N MET A 442 18.55 6.34 -10.85
CA MET A 442 19.26 7.47 -11.46
C MET A 442 20.29 7.03 -12.51
N ARG A 443 20.96 5.88 -12.33
CA ARG A 443 21.85 5.29 -13.34
C ARG A 443 21.08 4.87 -14.59
N GLU A 444 19.94 4.20 -14.44
CA GLU A 444 19.06 3.85 -15.57
C GLU A 444 18.63 5.11 -16.34
N TYR A 445 18.24 6.16 -15.62
CA TYR A 445 17.88 7.44 -16.22
C TYR A 445 19.05 8.09 -16.99
N GLN A 446 20.24 8.14 -16.39
CA GLN A 446 21.44 8.67 -17.05
C GLN A 446 21.82 7.85 -18.29
N GLN A 447 21.69 6.53 -18.22
CA GLN A 447 21.91 5.65 -19.36
C GLN A 447 20.91 5.94 -20.49
N ARG A 448 19.62 6.10 -20.19
CA ARG A 448 18.61 6.49 -21.21
C ARG A 448 18.98 7.81 -21.90
N LEU A 449 19.47 8.79 -21.15
CA LEU A 449 19.92 10.06 -21.73
C LEU A 449 21.15 9.88 -22.63
N ALA A 450 22.14 9.10 -22.18
CA ALA A 450 23.35 8.83 -22.95
C ALA A 450 23.07 8.06 -24.26
N GLU A 451 22.11 7.13 -24.22
CA GLU A 451 21.68 6.32 -25.37
C GLU A 451 20.64 7.02 -26.25
N ASN A 452 20.22 8.25 -25.90
CA ASN A 452 19.17 9.00 -26.59
C ASN A 452 17.81 8.27 -26.67
N HIS A 453 17.51 7.46 -25.65
CA HIS A 453 16.30 6.67 -25.56
C HIS A 453 15.15 7.48 -24.90
N THR A 454 14.46 8.29 -25.72
CA THR A 454 13.43 9.23 -25.24
C THR A 454 12.03 8.65 -25.06
N ALA A 455 11.69 7.55 -25.74
CA ALA A 455 10.37 6.93 -25.68
C ALA A 455 10.45 5.40 -25.62
N GLY A 456 10.08 4.82 -24.48
CA GLY A 456 10.22 3.40 -24.16
C GLY A 456 9.20 2.47 -24.81
N TRP A 457 8.08 3.02 -25.28
CA TRP A 457 7.03 2.28 -25.99
C TRP A 457 7.08 2.49 -27.51
N ALA A 458 7.93 3.42 -27.98
CA ALA A 458 8.11 3.66 -29.40
C ALA A 458 9.00 2.57 -30.02
N PRO A 459 8.75 2.14 -31.27
CA PRO A 459 9.72 1.35 -32.02
C PRO A 459 11.04 2.11 -32.14
N ASP A 460 12.16 1.41 -32.06
CA ASP A 460 13.45 2.00 -32.39
C ASP A 460 13.46 2.34 -33.89
N PRO A 461 13.58 3.63 -34.26
CA PRO A 461 13.58 4.03 -35.66
C PRO A 461 14.69 3.36 -36.48
N ARG A 462 15.81 2.98 -35.84
CA ARG A 462 16.95 2.35 -36.52
C ARG A 462 16.72 0.87 -36.77
N ALA A 463 16.07 0.17 -35.83
CA ALA A 463 15.85 -1.26 -35.91
C ALA A 463 14.59 -1.63 -36.71
N ALA A 464 13.51 -0.84 -36.57
CA ALA A 464 12.20 -1.17 -37.15
C ALA A 464 11.50 0.07 -37.75
N PRO A 465 12.07 0.71 -38.80
CA PRO A 465 11.49 1.92 -39.38
C PRO A 465 10.09 1.69 -39.98
N GLY A 466 9.79 0.48 -40.45
CA GLY A 466 8.48 0.14 -41.03
C GLY A 466 7.32 0.06 -40.03
N GLU A 467 7.62 0.15 -38.72
CA GLU A 467 6.60 0.20 -37.67
C GLU A 467 6.16 1.63 -37.33
N LEU A 468 6.88 2.64 -37.83
CA LEU A 468 6.55 4.05 -37.64
C LEU A 468 5.66 4.52 -38.79
N LEU A 469 4.56 5.19 -38.46
CA LEU A 469 3.60 5.65 -39.46
C LEU A 469 4.06 6.89 -40.22
N ALA A 470 5.06 7.61 -39.71
CA ALA A 470 5.68 8.73 -40.41
C ALA A 470 7.18 8.74 -40.10
N LEU A 471 7.99 9.09 -41.10
CA LEU A 471 9.44 9.23 -40.97
C LEU A 471 9.85 10.67 -41.27
N CYS A 472 10.84 11.15 -40.53
CA CYS A 472 11.43 12.45 -40.78
C CYS A 472 12.64 12.37 -41.73
N SER A 473 12.93 13.48 -42.41
CA SER A 473 14.07 13.61 -43.32
C SER A 473 15.39 13.86 -42.59
N HIS A 474 15.36 14.33 -41.34
CA HIS A 474 16.55 14.70 -40.54
C HIS A 474 16.89 13.67 -39.45
N ARG A 475 17.15 12.43 -39.88
CA ARG A 475 17.42 11.28 -38.99
C ARG A 475 18.84 11.24 -38.41
N ASP A 476 19.68 12.17 -38.82
CA ASP A 476 21.03 12.42 -38.31
C ASP A 476 21.02 13.10 -36.92
N ARG A 477 19.93 13.80 -36.58
CA ARG A 477 19.79 14.50 -35.30
C ARG A 477 19.37 13.57 -34.16
N PRO A 478 19.77 13.85 -32.91
CA PRO A 478 19.25 13.12 -31.75
C PRO A 478 17.76 13.41 -31.56
N VAL A 479 17.03 12.41 -31.09
CA VAL A 479 15.61 12.53 -30.70
C VAL A 479 15.52 13.32 -29.40
N SER A 480 14.57 14.24 -29.32
CA SER A 480 14.21 14.96 -28.11
C SER A 480 12.84 14.50 -27.65
N SER A 481 12.66 14.38 -26.33
CA SER A 481 11.33 14.26 -25.74
C SER A 481 10.59 15.60 -25.83
N LEU A 482 9.25 15.57 -25.80
CA LEU A 482 8.43 16.78 -25.81
C LEU A 482 8.72 17.67 -24.61
N ARG A 483 9.03 17.10 -23.44
CA ARG A 483 9.45 17.88 -22.28
C ARG A 483 10.76 18.64 -22.54
N GLN A 484 11.76 18.02 -23.18
CA GLN A 484 12.98 18.73 -23.58
C GLN A 484 12.67 19.86 -24.56
N VAL A 485 11.82 19.61 -25.56
CA VAL A 485 11.38 20.64 -26.53
C VAL A 485 10.68 21.80 -25.81
N LEU A 486 9.81 21.49 -24.86
CA LEU A 486 9.06 22.48 -24.09
C LEU A 486 9.97 23.29 -23.15
N MET A 487 11.00 22.66 -22.57
CA MET A 487 11.99 23.29 -21.68
C MET A 487 13.09 24.06 -22.40
N ASP A 488 13.35 23.79 -23.68
CA ASP A 488 14.41 24.44 -24.43
C ASP A 488 14.03 25.88 -24.82
N THR A 489 14.50 26.84 -24.03
CA THR A 489 14.18 28.27 -24.20
C THR A 489 15.31 29.25 -23.84
N PRO A 490 16.41 29.33 -24.62
CA PRO A 490 17.46 30.32 -24.34
C PRO A 490 17.50 31.51 -25.31
N SER A 491 16.65 31.58 -26.35
CA SER A 491 16.73 32.65 -27.34
C SER A 491 15.48 32.65 -28.20
N ALA A 492 14.91 33.81 -28.56
CA ALA A 492 13.81 33.94 -29.53
C ALA A 492 14.19 33.49 -30.98
N GLN A 493 15.14 32.57 -31.10
CA GLN A 493 15.60 31.94 -32.34
C GLN A 493 14.84 30.64 -32.57
N PRO A 494 14.25 30.45 -33.77
CA PRO A 494 13.66 29.18 -34.18
C PRO A 494 14.64 28.00 -34.02
N ARG A 495 14.17 26.90 -33.44
CA ARG A 495 14.93 25.65 -33.31
C ARG A 495 14.19 24.50 -33.97
N CYS A 496 14.95 23.50 -34.39
CA CYS A 496 14.40 22.32 -35.02
C CYS A 496 14.76 21.08 -34.20
N TYR A 497 13.75 20.28 -33.90
CA TYR A 497 13.80 19.10 -33.07
C TYR A 497 13.38 17.87 -33.88
N ARG A 498 13.92 16.70 -33.53
CA ARG A 498 13.43 15.41 -33.98
C ARG A 498 12.73 14.76 -32.79
N VAL A 499 11.50 14.28 -32.95
CA VAL A 499 10.69 13.75 -31.85
C VAL A 499 10.04 12.42 -32.23
N LEU A 500 9.81 11.57 -31.23
CA LEU A 500 9.00 10.36 -31.35
C LEU A 500 7.70 10.58 -30.58
N VAL A 501 6.58 10.58 -31.30
CA VAL A 501 5.29 11.02 -30.77
C VAL A 501 4.14 10.18 -31.30
N ARG A 502 3.02 10.22 -30.58
CA ARG A 502 1.72 9.68 -30.98
C ARG A 502 0.79 10.83 -31.32
N LEU A 503 -0.18 10.58 -32.20
CA LEU A 503 -1.26 11.52 -32.47
C LEU A 503 -2.40 11.27 -31.47
N LEU A 504 -2.76 12.29 -30.70
CA LEU A 504 -3.91 12.23 -29.79
C LEU A 504 -5.19 12.78 -30.41
N GLY A 505 -5.05 13.79 -31.25
CA GLY A 505 -6.16 14.52 -31.84
C GLY A 505 -5.67 15.45 -32.93
N TYR A 506 -6.61 15.99 -33.69
CA TYR A 506 -6.31 16.98 -34.72
C TYR A 506 -7.48 17.96 -34.89
N GLU A 507 -7.21 19.12 -35.45
CA GLU A 507 -8.21 20.10 -35.82
C GLU A 507 -7.90 20.73 -37.18
N PRO A 508 -8.92 21.05 -38.00
CA PRO A 508 -10.35 20.81 -37.76
C PRO A 508 -10.73 19.32 -37.93
N GLN A 509 -11.88 18.91 -37.37
CA GLN A 509 -12.38 17.53 -37.46
C GLN A 509 -13.03 17.21 -38.82
N ASP A 510 -13.63 18.21 -39.46
CA ASP A 510 -14.26 18.10 -40.77
C ASP A 510 -13.21 18.20 -41.90
N PRO A 511 -13.06 17.18 -42.77
CA PRO A 511 -12.13 17.21 -43.90
C PRO A 511 -12.33 18.40 -44.84
N ALA A 512 -13.57 18.86 -45.03
CA ALA A 512 -13.89 19.98 -45.90
C ALA A 512 -13.29 21.33 -45.42
N SER A 513 -12.76 21.36 -44.20
CA SER A 513 -12.10 22.52 -43.59
C SER A 513 -10.59 22.32 -43.41
N MET A 514 -10.02 21.20 -43.84
CA MET A 514 -8.59 20.88 -43.67
C MET A 514 -7.70 21.46 -44.79
N CYS A 515 -8.31 21.89 -45.90
CA CYS A 515 -7.61 22.53 -47.01
C CYS A 515 -8.24 23.89 -47.33
N HIS A 516 -7.40 24.87 -47.62
CA HIS A 516 -7.82 26.21 -48.03
C HIS A 516 -7.04 26.68 -49.26
N PRO A 517 -7.61 27.58 -50.08
CA PRO A 517 -6.85 28.28 -51.12
C PRO A 517 -5.69 29.06 -50.48
N ALA A 518 -4.52 29.03 -51.12
CA ALA A 518 -3.30 29.67 -50.66
C ALA A 518 -3.50 31.19 -50.42
N ASP A 519 -4.29 31.84 -51.28
CA ASP A 519 -4.61 33.27 -51.19
C ASP A 519 -5.36 33.60 -49.89
N THR A 520 -6.30 32.73 -49.47
CA THR A 520 -7.05 32.88 -48.22
C THR A 520 -6.15 32.72 -47.00
N CYS A 521 -5.04 31.99 -47.13
CA CYS A 521 -4.04 31.82 -46.08
C CYS A 521 -2.90 32.86 -46.13
N GLY A 522 -2.99 33.87 -47.00
CA GLY A 522 -1.98 34.93 -47.12
C GLY A 522 -0.65 34.47 -47.71
N LEU A 523 -0.63 33.34 -48.45
CA LEU A 523 0.56 32.84 -49.13
C LEU A 523 0.66 33.43 -50.55
N PRO A 524 1.83 33.97 -50.96
CA PRO A 524 2.01 34.51 -52.30
C PRO A 524 1.99 33.38 -53.34
N GLY A 525 1.10 33.47 -54.33
CA GLY A 525 0.98 32.50 -55.42
C GLY A 525 0.77 33.19 -56.78
N PRO A 526 1.12 32.54 -57.91
CA PRO A 526 0.81 33.06 -59.24
C PRO A 526 -0.71 33.15 -59.41
N SER A 527 -1.19 34.32 -59.82
CA SER A 527 -2.62 34.68 -59.91
C SER A 527 -3.44 33.81 -60.88
N ASP A 528 -2.79 33.00 -61.71
CA ASP A 528 -3.42 32.18 -62.75
C ASP A 528 -3.79 30.74 -62.31
N GLN A 529 -3.34 30.29 -61.13
CA GLN A 529 -3.69 28.94 -60.62
C GLN A 529 -4.02 28.96 -59.13
N GLN A 530 -5.25 28.56 -58.80
CA GLN A 530 -5.73 28.44 -57.42
C GLN A 530 -5.01 27.26 -56.72
N ARG A 531 -3.91 27.56 -56.05
CA ARG A 531 -3.14 26.59 -55.26
C ARG A 531 -3.86 26.34 -53.93
N TRP A 532 -4.03 25.09 -53.53
CA TRP A 532 -4.58 24.70 -52.23
C TRP A 532 -3.45 24.34 -51.24
N VAL A 533 -3.71 24.50 -49.95
CA VAL A 533 -2.76 24.17 -48.87
C VAL A 533 -3.48 23.46 -47.71
N TYR A 534 -2.76 22.56 -47.04
CA TYR A 534 -3.23 21.97 -45.78
C TYR A 534 -3.14 22.95 -44.62
N THR A 535 -4.13 22.91 -43.74
CA THR A 535 -4.24 23.71 -42.53
C THR A 535 -4.72 22.83 -41.37
N LEU A 536 -3.80 22.08 -40.79
CA LEU A 536 -4.09 21.14 -39.70
C LEU A 536 -3.30 21.51 -38.43
N ARG A 537 -3.96 21.43 -37.27
CA ARG A 537 -3.32 21.41 -35.96
C ARG A 537 -3.32 19.98 -35.46
N LEU A 538 -2.15 19.44 -35.16
CA LEU A 538 -1.96 18.08 -34.63
C LEU A 538 -1.65 18.18 -33.14
N GLN A 539 -2.39 17.41 -32.33
CA GLN A 539 -2.13 17.27 -30.89
C GLN A 539 -1.24 16.05 -30.69
N LEU A 540 0.01 16.29 -30.29
CA LEU A 540 1.05 15.27 -30.19
C LEU A 540 1.33 14.92 -28.73
N GLU A 541 1.65 13.66 -28.47
CA GLU A 541 2.03 13.17 -27.13
C GLU A 541 3.24 12.25 -27.19
N ASP A 542 4.08 12.35 -26.15
CA ASP A 542 5.01 11.30 -25.77
C ASP A 542 4.88 10.99 -24.27
N ALA A 543 5.74 10.12 -23.74
CA ALA A 543 5.72 9.75 -22.33
C ALA A 543 5.95 10.94 -21.36
N THR A 544 6.49 12.05 -21.85
CA THR A 544 6.93 13.19 -21.05
C THR A 544 5.97 14.37 -21.07
N GLY A 545 5.16 14.49 -22.13
CA GLY A 545 4.15 15.51 -22.23
C GLY A 545 3.39 15.56 -23.55
N GLN A 546 2.71 16.68 -23.78
CA GLN A 546 1.91 16.92 -24.98
C GLN A 546 2.19 18.30 -25.57
N LEU A 547 1.97 18.43 -26.87
CA LEU A 547 2.32 19.63 -27.62
C LEU A 547 1.48 19.72 -28.91
N ASP A 548 0.99 20.92 -29.20
CA ASP A 548 0.31 21.21 -30.47
C ASP A 548 1.32 21.61 -31.55
N ALA A 549 1.20 21.00 -32.73
CA ALA A 549 2.02 21.31 -33.89
C ALA A 549 1.18 21.52 -35.14
N PHE A 550 1.47 22.58 -35.90
CA PHE A 550 0.80 22.89 -37.15
C PHE A 550 1.43 22.13 -38.31
N LEU A 551 0.59 21.55 -39.16
CA LEU A 551 0.95 21.00 -40.45
C LEU A 551 0.37 21.92 -41.53
N PHE A 552 1.24 22.72 -42.15
CA PHE A 552 0.83 23.86 -42.97
C PHE A 552 1.65 24.01 -44.26
N GLY A 553 0.95 24.34 -45.35
CA GLY A 553 1.59 24.71 -46.62
C GLY A 553 2.44 23.57 -47.20
N PRO A 554 3.65 23.85 -47.74
CA PRO A 554 4.49 22.85 -48.39
C PRO A 554 4.85 21.63 -47.52
N ASP A 555 4.88 21.79 -46.19
CA ASP A 555 5.14 20.67 -45.29
C ASP A 555 3.95 19.70 -45.19
N GLY A 556 2.73 20.20 -45.35
CA GLY A 556 1.54 19.36 -45.47
C GLY A 556 1.54 18.54 -46.75
N ASP A 557 1.95 19.18 -47.87
CA ASP A 557 2.10 18.52 -49.17
C ASP A 557 3.14 17.38 -49.10
N ALA A 558 4.26 17.64 -48.41
CA ALA A 558 5.31 16.63 -48.20
C ALA A 558 4.88 15.50 -47.24
N PHE A 559 4.07 15.83 -46.23
CA PHE A 559 3.55 14.87 -45.27
C PHE A 559 2.56 13.90 -45.92
N PHE A 560 1.62 14.42 -46.70
CA PHE A 560 0.67 13.64 -47.49
C PHE A 560 1.11 13.52 -48.95
N ALA A 561 2.33 13.06 -49.21
CA ALA A 561 2.96 13.05 -50.54
C ALA A 561 2.06 12.52 -51.68
N ASP A 562 1.28 11.45 -51.42
CA ASP A 562 0.39 10.84 -52.42
C ASP A 562 -1.03 11.43 -52.46
N LEU A 563 -1.30 12.47 -51.67
CA LEU A 563 -2.59 13.15 -51.60
C LEU A 563 -2.35 14.67 -51.54
N PRO A 564 -2.12 15.34 -52.67
CA PRO A 564 -1.87 16.78 -52.68
C PRO A 564 -3.13 17.56 -52.27
N PRO A 565 -2.96 18.74 -51.65
CA PRO A 565 -4.07 19.56 -51.18
C PRO A 565 -4.95 20.00 -52.35
N ARG A 566 -6.26 20.01 -52.12
CA ARG A 566 -7.29 20.33 -53.12
C ARG A 566 -8.58 20.73 -52.43
N ASP A 567 -9.61 21.07 -53.21
CA ASP A 567 -10.94 21.28 -52.67
C ASP A 567 -11.57 19.95 -52.21
N LEU A 568 -11.43 19.67 -50.91
CA LEU A 568 -12.00 18.48 -50.27
C LEU A 568 -13.53 18.52 -50.15
N ARG A 569 -14.18 19.68 -50.40
CA ARG A 569 -15.64 19.77 -50.47
C ARG A 569 -16.16 19.19 -51.78
N ALA A 570 -15.40 19.40 -52.86
CA ALA A 570 -15.70 18.87 -54.18
C ALA A 570 -15.26 17.40 -54.33
N ASP A 571 -14.06 17.06 -53.87
CA ASP A 571 -13.48 15.72 -53.98
C ASP A 571 -13.72 14.88 -52.71
N LYS A 572 -14.91 14.26 -52.65
CA LYS A 572 -15.30 13.40 -51.51
C LYS A 572 -14.40 12.18 -51.32
N ALA A 573 -13.79 11.66 -52.39
CA ALA A 573 -12.91 10.49 -52.31
C ALA A 573 -11.59 10.88 -51.61
N ALA A 574 -10.99 12.01 -52.00
CA ALA A 574 -9.81 12.55 -51.32
C ALA A 574 -10.10 12.89 -49.85
N ALA A 575 -11.28 13.45 -49.54
CA ALA A 575 -11.70 13.74 -48.18
C ALA A 575 -11.79 12.47 -47.31
N GLN A 576 -12.42 11.41 -47.84
CA GLN A 576 -12.53 10.12 -47.15
C GLN A 576 -11.15 9.47 -46.94
N GLU A 577 -10.27 9.52 -47.94
CA GLU A 577 -8.91 8.98 -47.82
C GLU A 577 -8.09 9.75 -46.79
N LEU A 578 -8.10 11.08 -46.80
CA LEU A 578 -7.44 11.89 -45.78
C LEU A 578 -7.93 11.53 -44.38
N GLN A 579 -9.25 11.43 -44.22
CA GLN A 579 -9.84 11.06 -42.95
C GLN A 579 -9.43 9.65 -42.52
N ARG A 580 -9.42 8.67 -43.43
CA ARG A 580 -8.92 7.32 -43.15
C ARG A 580 -7.48 7.33 -42.67
N ARG A 581 -6.60 8.12 -43.32
CA ARG A 581 -5.19 8.24 -42.91
C ARG A 581 -5.05 8.79 -41.50
N LEU A 582 -5.78 9.85 -41.18
CA LEU A 582 -5.80 10.45 -39.83
C LEU A 582 -6.33 9.49 -38.78
N HIS A 583 -7.36 8.70 -39.10
CA HIS A 583 -7.88 7.67 -38.20
C HIS A 583 -6.85 6.57 -37.89
N VAL A 584 -6.07 6.15 -38.89
CA VAL A 584 -4.97 5.19 -38.66
C VAL A 584 -3.90 5.81 -37.76
N LEU A 585 -3.57 7.09 -37.95
CA LEU A 585 -2.65 7.81 -37.06
C LEU A 585 -3.16 7.91 -35.61
N LEU A 586 -4.47 8.04 -35.41
CA LEU A 586 -5.11 7.98 -34.08
C LEU A 586 -5.14 6.55 -33.47
N GLY A 587 -4.70 5.54 -34.23
CA GLY A 587 -4.62 4.15 -33.77
C GLY A 587 -5.82 3.29 -34.09
N GLN A 588 -6.73 3.72 -34.99
CA GLN A 588 -7.82 2.87 -35.44
C GLN A 588 -7.26 1.60 -36.12
N GLY A 589 -7.58 0.44 -35.55
CA GLY A 589 -7.09 -0.86 -36.02
C GLY A 589 -5.70 -1.27 -35.51
N CYS A 590 -5.05 -0.44 -34.69
CA CYS A 590 -3.78 -0.78 -34.06
C CYS A 590 -4.00 -1.76 -32.90
N ARG A 591 -3.32 -2.92 -32.95
CA ARG A 591 -3.35 -3.94 -31.89
C ARG A 591 -2.14 -3.90 -30.96
N ARG A 592 -1.16 -3.07 -31.27
CA ARG A 592 0.09 -2.95 -30.52
C ARG A 592 -0.12 -2.22 -29.21
N ASP A 593 0.43 -2.76 -28.13
CA ASP A 593 0.54 -2.06 -26.86
C ASP A 593 1.35 -0.76 -27.02
N GLY A 594 0.78 0.35 -26.53
CA GLY A 594 1.37 1.68 -26.67
C GLY A 594 0.99 2.44 -27.95
N GLY A 595 0.18 1.84 -28.84
CA GLY A 595 -0.40 2.50 -30.01
C GLY A 595 0.59 2.81 -31.14
N PRO A 596 0.13 3.51 -32.20
CA PRO A 596 0.98 3.88 -33.32
C PRO A 596 1.92 5.03 -32.97
N TRP A 597 3.12 5.02 -33.55
CA TRP A 597 4.14 6.05 -33.34
C TRP A 597 4.56 6.70 -34.64
N MET A 598 4.95 7.96 -34.54
CA MET A 598 5.45 8.78 -35.63
C MET A 598 6.81 9.38 -35.26
N GLU A 599 7.71 9.42 -36.23
CA GLU A 599 8.95 10.16 -36.15
C GLU A 599 8.78 11.48 -36.91
N LEU A 600 8.76 12.60 -36.18
CA LEU A 600 8.50 13.93 -36.74
C LEU A 600 9.67 14.88 -36.51
N CYS A 601 9.78 15.87 -37.40
CA CYS A 601 10.62 17.04 -37.19
C CYS A 601 9.74 18.25 -36.84
N LEU A 602 10.01 18.87 -35.69
CA LEU A 602 9.29 20.04 -35.19
C LEU A 602 10.18 21.26 -35.28
N LYS A 603 9.65 22.35 -35.83
CA LYS A 603 10.29 23.67 -35.83
C LYS A 603 9.53 24.59 -34.89
N SER A 604 10.21 25.17 -33.90
CA SER A 604 9.64 26.22 -33.06
C SER A 604 9.68 27.56 -33.79
N TYR A 605 8.64 28.36 -33.61
CA TYR A 605 8.60 29.76 -34.03
C TYR A 605 7.80 30.58 -33.01
N TYR A 606 7.95 31.90 -33.07
CA TYR A 606 7.37 32.82 -32.09
C TYR A 606 6.47 33.81 -32.83
N GLY A 607 5.21 33.91 -32.41
CA GLY A 607 4.28 34.92 -32.91
C GLY A 607 4.71 36.34 -32.50
N ASP A 608 5.34 36.47 -31.34
CA ASP A 608 5.93 37.70 -30.83
C ASP A 608 7.29 37.38 -30.17
N PRO A 609 8.42 37.82 -30.76
CA PRO A 609 9.76 37.62 -30.19
C PRO A 609 9.96 38.24 -28.80
N THR A 610 9.15 39.24 -28.44
CA THR A 610 9.23 39.91 -27.13
C THR A 610 8.52 39.12 -26.02
N HIS A 611 7.57 38.27 -26.39
CA HIS A 611 6.87 37.33 -25.50
C HIS A 611 7.06 35.89 -26.00
N PRO A 612 8.31 35.38 -26.03
CA PRO A 612 8.61 34.09 -26.66
C PRO A 612 7.97 32.92 -25.92
N TRP A 613 7.58 33.08 -24.65
CA TRP A 613 6.89 32.05 -23.88
C TRP A 613 5.42 31.91 -24.25
N GLN A 614 4.72 33.03 -24.46
CA GLN A 614 3.28 33.05 -24.67
C GLN A 614 2.89 32.82 -26.13
N THR A 615 3.81 33.12 -27.06
CA THR A 615 3.54 33.07 -28.49
C THR A 615 4.31 31.96 -29.22
N ARG A 616 4.96 31.06 -28.48
CA ARG A 616 5.68 29.92 -29.06
C ARG A 616 4.69 28.95 -29.68
N GLN A 617 4.92 28.64 -30.94
CA GLN A 617 4.18 27.65 -31.69
C GLN A 617 5.16 26.67 -32.35
N TYR A 618 4.64 25.52 -32.75
CA TYR A 618 5.43 24.46 -33.38
C TYR A 618 4.83 24.11 -34.73
N ARG A 619 5.70 23.80 -35.69
CA ARG A 619 5.31 23.36 -37.04
C ARG A 619 6.01 22.05 -37.37
N VAL A 620 5.26 21.11 -37.93
CA VAL A 620 5.83 19.89 -38.52
C VAL A 620 6.50 20.27 -39.84
N PHE A 621 7.71 19.79 -40.07
CA PHE A 621 8.42 19.98 -41.33
C PHE A 621 9.23 18.73 -41.68
N GLY A 622 9.52 18.53 -42.97
CA GLY A 622 10.41 17.45 -43.41
C GLY A 622 10.03 16.08 -42.88
N ALA A 623 8.75 15.74 -42.93
CA ALA A 623 8.23 14.43 -42.53
C ALA A 623 7.28 13.90 -43.61
N THR A 624 7.27 12.59 -43.81
CA THR A 624 6.44 11.91 -44.81
C THR A 624 5.70 10.75 -44.18
N LEU A 625 4.40 10.69 -44.45
CA LEU A 625 3.52 9.63 -43.97
C LEU A 625 3.79 8.32 -44.71
N GLN A 626 3.93 7.23 -43.97
CA GLN A 626 4.14 5.87 -44.45
C GLN A 626 2.99 4.99 -43.97
N LEU A 627 1.94 4.88 -44.81
CA LEU A 627 0.82 3.98 -44.55
C LEU A 627 0.87 2.79 -45.50
N PRO A 628 0.56 1.57 -45.03
CA PRO A 628 0.34 0.44 -45.92
C PRO A 628 -0.86 0.72 -46.85
N PRO A 629 -0.83 0.19 -48.08
CA PRO A 629 -1.91 0.38 -49.05
C PRO A 629 -3.25 -0.17 -48.52
N PRO A 630 -4.39 0.42 -48.92
CA PRO A 630 -5.70 -0.01 -48.45
C PRO A 630 -5.96 -1.48 -48.80
N GLY A 631 -6.14 -2.33 -47.78
CA GLY A 631 -6.40 -3.78 -47.94
C GLY A 631 -5.22 -4.70 -47.56
N GLY A 632 -4.04 -4.16 -47.25
CA GLY A 632 -2.99 -4.93 -46.59
C GLY A 632 -3.36 -5.17 -45.14
N ALA A 633 -3.49 -6.43 -44.72
CA ALA A 633 -3.55 -6.77 -43.30
C ALA A 633 -2.39 -6.04 -42.60
N ALA A 634 -2.68 -5.33 -41.50
CA ALA A 634 -1.63 -4.87 -40.59
C ALA A 634 -0.75 -6.08 -40.32
N ALA A 635 0.53 -6.01 -40.69
CA ALA A 635 1.42 -7.14 -40.59
C ALA A 635 1.34 -7.69 -39.16
N ASP A 636 0.93 -8.95 -39.03
CA ASP A 636 1.14 -9.73 -37.83
C ASP A 636 2.64 -9.73 -37.57
N VAL A 637 3.08 -8.85 -36.68
CA VAL A 637 4.41 -8.93 -36.07
C VAL A 637 4.15 -9.24 -34.61
N SER A 638 4.38 -10.51 -34.31
CA SER A 638 4.31 -11.20 -33.02
C SER A 638 5.07 -10.51 -31.90
#